data_AF-A0A7J4T9A3-F1
#
_entry.id   AF-A0A7J4T9A3-F1
#
_cell.length_a   1.000
_cell.length_b   1.000
_cell.length_c   1.000
_cell.angle_alpha   90.00
_cell.angle_beta   90.00
_cell.angle_gamma   90.00
#
_symmetry.space_group_name_H-M   'P 1'
#
loop_
_entity.id
_entity.type
_entity.pdbx_description
1 polymer ?
#
loop_
_entity_poly.entity_id
_entity_poly.type
_entity_poly.pdbx_seq_one_letter_code
_entity_poly.pdbx_strand_id
1 'polypeptide(L)'
;MAKTNFIQLWEESDYIELIASADVRGVIGLANLELACLGHGKKYKRTFRPSSRHLPKDASFEWPNHDGLSIRIVTGESSFQGISIEHQNVSIESSNVEVVFEESEGIHQGVLDSLGIVTFLVNEMLPQAPKIKRMRPLMLAGQWLRKSMESNYDPIYMKLRDALHD
;
A
#
# COMPACT_ATOMS: atom_id res chain seq x y z
N MET A 1 -12.13 10.23 -0.39
CA MET A 1 -12.50 10.11 -1.81
C MET A 1 -11.68 9.04 -2.53
N ALA A 2 -10.34 9.09 -2.51
CA ALA A 2 -9.48 8.09 -3.18
C ALA A 2 -9.72 6.63 -2.76
N LYS A 3 -9.86 6.34 -1.46
CA LYS A 3 -10.23 5.00 -0.95
C LYS A 3 -11.52 4.45 -1.58
N THR A 4 -12.59 5.24 -1.57
CA THR A 4 -13.90 4.82 -2.08
C THR A 4 -13.83 4.49 -3.57
N ASN A 5 -13.16 5.35 -4.34
CA ASN A 5 -12.96 5.14 -5.77
C ASN A 5 -12.12 3.89 -6.05
N PHE A 6 -11.08 3.64 -5.25
CA PHE A 6 -10.27 2.41 -5.36
C PHE A 6 -11.12 1.15 -5.16
N ILE A 7 -11.93 1.11 -4.08
CA ILE A 7 -12.78 -0.05 -3.78
C ILE A 7 -13.81 -0.25 -4.89
N GLN A 8 -14.41 0.83 -5.41
CA GLN A 8 -15.35 0.73 -6.53
C GLN A 8 -14.68 0.11 -7.78
N LEU A 9 -13.51 0.63 -8.19
CA LEU A 9 -12.76 0.09 -9.32
C LEU A 9 -12.38 -1.38 -9.13
N TRP A 10 -12.00 -1.75 -7.90
CA TRP A 10 -11.70 -3.13 -7.55
C TRP A 10 -12.90 -4.06 -7.76
N GLU A 11 -14.08 -3.65 -7.29
CA GLU A 11 -15.30 -4.44 -7.42
C GLU A 11 -15.72 -4.63 -8.88
N GLU A 12 -15.63 -3.56 -9.69
CA GLU A 12 -16.00 -3.56 -11.11
C GLU A 12 -15.04 -4.37 -12.00
N SER A 13 -13.82 -4.65 -11.54
CA SER A 13 -12.77 -5.28 -12.35
C SER A 13 -12.75 -6.79 -12.20
N ASP A 14 -12.79 -7.55 -13.31
CA ASP A 14 -12.66 -9.02 -13.29
C ASP A 14 -11.21 -9.52 -13.39
N TYR A 15 -10.34 -8.68 -13.93
CA TYR A 15 -8.91 -8.93 -14.11
C TYR A 15 -8.10 -7.79 -13.50
N ILE A 16 -7.08 -8.14 -12.71
CA ILE A 16 -6.22 -7.20 -12.02
C ILE A 16 -4.75 -7.51 -12.28
N GLU A 17 -3.99 -6.57 -12.84
CA GLU A 17 -2.54 -6.65 -12.91
C GLU A 17 -1.91 -5.97 -11.69
N LEU A 18 -1.16 -6.75 -10.89
CA LEU A 18 -0.50 -6.31 -9.67
C LEU A 18 0.99 -6.07 -9.93
N ILE A 19 1.46 -4.83 -9.75
CA ILE A 19 2.78 -4.37 -10.18
C ILE A 19 3.56 -3.84 -8.97
N ALA A 20 4.80 -4.28 -8.79
CA ALA A 20 5.69 -3.70 -7.78
C ALA A 20 7.16 -3.85 -8.16
N SER A 21 8.02 -3.11 -7.47
CA SER A 21 9.46 -3.35 -7.47
C SER A 21 9.77 -4.73 -6.88
N ALA A 22 10.81 -5.39 -7.40
CA ALA A 22 11.38 -6.64 -6.87
C ALA A 22 12.21 -6.39 -5.60
N ASP A 23 11.61 -5.72 -4.62
CA ASP A 23 12.17 -5.49 -3.29
C ASP A 23 11.21 -6.00 -2.19
N VAL A 24 11.69 -6.04 -0.94
CA VAL A 24 10.94 -6.63 0.18
C VAL A 24 9.57 -5.96 0.36
N ARG A 25 9.50 -4.63 0.28
CA ARG A 25 8.22 -3.89 0.42
C ARG A 25 7.26 -4.25 -0.71
N GLY A 26 7.75 -4.28 -1.94
CA GLY A 26 6.96 -4.62 -3.12
C GLY A 26 6.43 -6.05 -3.05
N VAL A 27 7.26 -7.01 -2.66
CA VAL A 27 6.86 -8.43 -2.51
C VAL A 27 5.77 -8.59 -1.45
N ILE A 28 5.94 -7.99 -0.26
CA ILE A 28 4.95 -8.10 0.81
C ILE A 28 3.64 -7.38 0.41
N GLY A 29 3.75 -6.22 -0.24
CA GLY A 29 2.60 -5.47 -0.74
C GLY A 29 1.79 -6.27 -1.77
N LEU A 30 2.46 -6.90 -2.75
CA LEU A 30 1.79 -7.76 -3.71
C LEU A 30 1.15 -8.98 -3.06
N ALA A 31 1.80 -9.59 -2.06
CA ALA A 31 1.22 -10.71 -1.32
C ALA A 31 -0.09 -10.34 -0.61
N ASN A 32 -0.20 -9.11 -0.08
CA ASN A 32 -1.45 -8.61 0.50
C ASN A 32 -2.56 -8.47 -0.56
N LEU A 33 -2.27 -7.78 -1.68
CA LEU A 33 -3.24 -7.59 -2.77
C LEU A 33 -3.66 -8.90 -3.43
N GLU A 34 -2.72 -9.81 -3.59
CA GLU A 34 -3.00 -11.14 -4.10
C GLU A 34 -3.97 -11.89 -3.19
N LEU A 35 -3.75 -11.84 -1.87
CA LEU A 35 -4.65 -12.50 -0.94
C LEU A 35 -6.07 -11.93 -1.04
N ALA A 36 -6.20 -10.63 -1.34
CA ALA A 36 -7.49 -10.03 -1.65
C ALA A 36 -8.08 -10.53 -2.98
N CYS A 37 -7.27 -10.67 -4.03
CA CYS A 37 -7.73 -11.26 -5.30
C CYS A 37 -8.26 -12.68 -5.09
N LEU A 38 -7.51 -13.51 -4.35
CA LEU A 38 -7.93 -14.87 -4.01
C LEU A 38 -9.18 -14.89 -3.14
N GLY A 39 -9.32 -13.95 -2.20
CA GLY A 39 -10.50 -13.82 -1.35
C GLY A 39 -11.77 -13.46 -2.13
N HIS A 40 -11.65 -12.66 -3.20
CA HIS A 40 -12.76 -12.26 -4.06
C HIS A 40 -12.91 -13.09 -5.35
N GLY A 41 -12.05 -14.08 -5.58
CA GLY A 41 -12.06 -14.87 -6.81
C GLY A 41 -11.69 -14.08 -8.08
N LYS A 42 -10.97 -12.96 -7.94
CA LYS A 42 -10.53 -12.10 -9.05
C LYS A 42 -9.40 -12.79 -9.82
N LYS A 43 -9.40 -12.69 -11.16
CA LYS A 43 -8.25 -13.12 -11.98
C LYS A 43 -7.15 -12.09 -11.81
N TYR A 44 -5.90 -12.53 -11.63
CA TYR A 44 -4.80 -11.60 -11.46
C TYR A 44 -3.50 -12.08 -12.11
N LYS A 45 -2.65 -11.11 -12.43
CA LYS A 45 -1.27 -11.31 -12.89
C LYS A 45 -0.34 -10.52 -11.98
N ARG A 46 0.79 -11.10 -11.61
CA ARG A 46 1.85 -10.40 -10.87
C ARG A 46 2.95 -9.98 -11.83
N THR A 47 3.39 -8.74 -11.72
CA THR A 47 4.47 -8.18 -12.54
C THR A 47 5.48 -7.50 -11.62
N PHE A 48 6.65 -8.12 -11.46
CA PHE A 48 7.77 -7.48 -10.78
C PHE A 48 8.61 -6.68 -11.77
N ARG A 49 9.04 -5.49 -11.34
CA ARG A 49 9.99 -4.64 -12.07
C ARG A 49 11.29 -4.48 -11.26
N PRO A 50 12.42 -4.15 -11.91
CA PRO A 50 13.63 -3.80 -11.18
C PRO A 50 13.35 -2.72 -10.14
N SER A 51 14.02 -2.79 -8.98
CA SER A 51 13.87 -1.76 -7.95
C SER A 51 14.26 -0.39 -8.50
N SER A 52 13.50 0.64 -8.13
CA SER A 52 13.73 2.03 -8.51
C SER A 52 15.15 2.52 -8.17
N ARG A 53 15.83 1.89 -7.20
CA ARG A 53 17.23 2.21 -6.85
C ARG A 53 18.22 1.92 -7.97
N HIS A 54 17.89 0.98 -8.86
CA HIS A 54 18.72 0.57 -9.99
C HIS A 54 18.27 1.20 -11.31
N LEU A 55 17.22 2.02 -11.29
CA LEU A 55 16.71 2.72 -12.45
C LEU A 55 17.26 4.15 -12.50
N PRO A 56 17.58 4.67 -13.69
CA PRO A 56 17.86 6.09 -13.88
C PRO A 56 16.71 6.98 -13.36
N LYS A 57 17.01 8.19 -12.91
CA LYS A 57 15.99 9.13 -12.37
C LYS A 57 14.93 9.52 -13.40
N ASP A 58 15.27 9.43 -14.68
CA ASP A 58 14.46 9.70 -15.86
C ASP A 58 13.77 8.45 -16.42
N ALA A 59 13.94 7.28 -15.78
CA ALA A 59 13.22 6.08 -16.18
C ALA A 59 11.71 6.30 -16.04
N SER A 60 11.02 6.36 -17.17
CA SER A 60 9.56 6.42 -17.21
C SER A 60 8.97 5.05 -16.86
N PHE A 61 7.83 5.08 -16.17
CA PHE A 61 7.01 3.90 -15.98
C PHE A 61 5.90 3.89 -17.03
N GLU A 62 5.79 2.79 -17.76
CA GLU A 62 4.70 2.55 -18.71
C GLU A 62 3.67 1.61 -18.09
N TRP A 63 2.41 2.04 -18.11
CA TRP A 63 1.29 1.21 -17.67
C TRP A 63 1.09 0.04 -18.65
N PRO A 64 0.69 -1.14 -18.15
CA PRO A 64 0.24 -2.23 -19.02
C PRO A 64 -0.92 -1.79 -19.91
N ASN A 65 -0.95 -2.31 -21.13
CA ASN A 65 -2.04 -2.06 -22.06
C ASN A 65 -3.04 -3.23 -22.03
N HIS A 66 -4.05 -3.14 -21.17
CA HIS A 66 -5.18 -4.07 -21.11
C HIS A 66 -6.42 -3.39 -20.51
N ASP A 67 -7.60 -3.97 -20.72
CA ASP A 67 -8.90 -3.40 -20.30
C ASP A 67 -9.25 -3.65 -18.82
N GLY A 68 -8.27 -3.92 -17.97
CA GLY A 68 -8.49 -4.27 -16.56
C GLY A 68 -7.74 -3.34 -15.61
N LEU A 69 -7.94 -3.54 -14.30
CA LEU A 69 -7.31 -2.72 -13.28
C LEU A 69 -5.82 -3.02 -13.14
N SER A 70 -4.98 -2.00 -13.27
CA SER A 70 -3.56 -2.08 -12.95
C SER A 70 -3.30 -1.40 -11.61
N ILE A 71 -2.72 -2.13 -10.66
CA ILE A 71 -2.35 -1.59 -9.33
C ILE A 71 -0.84 -1.65 -9.19
N ARG A 72 -0.21 -0.49 -9.05
CA ARG A 72 1.23 -0.34 -8.84
C ARG A 72 1.53 0.08 -7.41
N ILE A 73 2.40 -0.65 -6.73
CA ILE A 73 2.97 -0.25 -5.43
C ILE A 73 4.32 0.42 -5.68
N VAL A 74 4.47 1.67 -5.24
CA VAL A 74 5.69 2.45 -5.35
C VAL A 74 6.39 2.51 -4.00
N THR A 75 7.56 1.87 -3.94
CA THR A 75 8.36 1.70 -2.72
C THR A 75 9.49 2.71 -2.58
N GLY A 76 9.46 3.81 -3.34
CA GLY A 76 10.49 4.85 -3.34
C GLY A 76 10.41 5.76 -2.11
N GLU A 77 11.57 6.22 -1.62
CA GLU A 77 11.63 7.11 -0.44
C GLU A 77 11.20 8.55 -0.73
N SER A 78 11.23 8.97 -2.00
CA SER A 78 10.94 10.34 -2.44
C SER A 78 9.52 10.53 -2.98
N SER A 79 8.65 9.53 -2.84
CA SER A 79 7.31 9.51 -3.45
C SER A 79 6.24 9.45 -2.36
N PHE A 80 5.35 10.46 -2.36
CA PHE A 80 4.47 10.82 -1.25
C PHE A 80 3.03 11.14 -1.67
N GLN A 81 2.59 10.66 -2.83
CA GLN A 81 1.27 11.01 -3.37
C GLN A 81 0.11 10.23 -2.74
N GLY A 82 0.40 9.22 -1.91
CA GLY A 82 -0.62 8.30 -1.38
C GLY A 82 -1.26 7.49 -2.51
N ILE A 83 -2.59 7.53 -2.61
CA ILE A 83 -3.34 6.79 -3.64
C ILE A 83 -3.65 7.74 -4.80
N SER A 84 -3.05 7.48 -5.95
CA SER A 84 -3.31 8.14 -7.22
C SER A 84 -4.11 7.21 -8.13
N ILE A 85 -5.17 7.72 -8.75
CA ILE A 85 -6.07 6.95 -9.62
C ILE A 85 -6.22 7.72 -10.93
N GLU A 86 -5.88 7.07 -12.04
CA GLU A 86 -6.06 7.59 -13.39
C GLU A 86 -6.67 6.49 -14.27
N HIS A 87 -7.96 6.64 -14.62
CA HIS A 87 -8.74 5.61 -15.31
C HIS A 87 -8.71 4.26 -14.55
N GLN A 88 -8.18 3.19 -15.16
CA GLN A 88 -8.01 1.87 -14.56
C GLN A 88 -6.60 1.65 -13.98
N ASN A 89 -5.81 2.72 -13.81
CA ASN A 89 -4.47 2.65 -13.25
C ASN A 89 -4.46 3.26 -11.85
N VAL A 90 -3.98 2.50 -10.89
CA VAL A 90 -3.85 2.91 -9.49
C VAL A 90 -2.39 2.86 -9.10
N SER A 91 -1.85 3.98 -8.65
CA SER A 91 -0.54 4.04 -7.99
C SER A 91 -0.74 4.19 -6.49
N ILE A 92 -0.08 3.35 -5.70
CA ILE A 92 -0.06 3.40 -4.24
C ILE A 92 1.36 3.72 -3.79
N GLU A 93 1.54 4.92 -3.27
CA GLU A 93 2.78 5.47 -2.80
C GLU A 93 2.71 5.70 -1.28
N SER A 94 3.84 6.03 -0.65
CA SER A 94 3.77 6.55 0.73
C SER A 94 2.93 7.83 0.77
N SER A 95 2.40 8.20 1.93
CA SER A 95 1.66 9.45 2.10
C SER A 95 2.11 10.16 3.35
N ASN A 96 2.24 11.49 3.28
CA ASN A 96 2.28 12.29 4.50
C ASN A 96 0.90 12.22 5.16
N VAL A 97 0.89 12.01 6.47
CA VAL A 97 -0.33 11.87 7.26
C VAL A 97 -0.16 12.58 8.59
N GLU A 98 -1.30 12.96 9.15
CA GLU A 98 -1.40 13.59 10.45
C GLU A 98 -2.14 12.65 11.40
N VAL A 99 -1.65 12.54 12.64
CA VAL A 99 -2.28 11.74 13.68
C VAL A 99 -2.43 12.55 14.97
N VAL A 100 -3.51 12.25 15.68
CA VAL A 100 -3.82 12.86 16.98
C VAL A 100 -3.81 11.75 18.03
N PHE A 101 -3.17 11.99 19.17
CA PHE A 101 -3.23 11.11 20.33
C PHE A 101 -4.12 11.74 21.39
N GLU A 102 -4.96 10.93 22.04
CA GLU A 102 -5.85 11.43 23.09
C GLU A 102 -5.05 11.99 24.28
N GLU A 103 -3.90 11.39 24.58
CA GLU A 103 -3.03 11.74 25.71
C GLU A 103 -1.97 12.80 25.39
N SER A 104 -1.94 13.34 24.16
CA SER A 104 -0.94 14.33 23.73
C SER A 104 -1.61 15.56 23.15
N GLU A 105 -1.19 16.74 23.59
CA GLU A 105 -1.58 17.99 22.94
C GLU A 105 -0.89 18.12 21.57
N GLY A 106 -1.69 18.32 20.51
CA GLY A 106 -1.20 18.68 19.17
C GLY A 106 -1.42 17.64 18.07
N ILE A 107 -1.14 18.07 16.84
CA ILE A 107 -1.17 17.25 15.63
C ILE A 107 0.25 16.77 15.35
N HIS A 108 0.43 15.45 15.24
CA HIS A 108 1.72 14.85 14.93
C HIS A 108 1.75 14.47 13.45
N GLN A 109 2.81 14.86 12.76
CA GLN A 109 2.99 14.55 11.34
C GLN A 109 3.96 13.39 11.15
N GLY A 110 3.70 12.58 10.15
CA GLY A 110 4.61 11.52 9.75
C GLY A 110 4.25 10.95 8.38
N VAL A 111 4.87 9.83 8.04
CA VAL A 111 4.68 9.19 6.75
C VAL A 111 4.08 7.81 6.95
N LEU A 112 2.97 7.53 6.26
CA LEU A 112 2.43 6.18 6.14
C LEU A 112 3.03 5.52 4.90
N ASP A 113 3.81 4.45 5.10
CA ASP A 113 4.39 3.69 3.99
C ASP A 113 3.31 3.05 3.11
N SER A 114 3.62 2.90 1.81
CA SER A 114 2.76 2.26 0.81
C SER A 114 2.24 0.88 1.26
N LEU A 115 3.05 0.09 1.99
CA LEU A 115 2.64 -1.20 2.51
C LEU A 115 1.55 -1.05 3.58
N GLY A 116 1.68 -0.05 4.46
CA GLY A 116 0.63 0.29 5.43
C GLY A 116 -0.68 0.65 4.74
N ILE A 117 -0.63 1.45 3.67
CA ILE A 117 -1.80 1.79 2.85
C ILE A 117 -2.40 0.55 2.20
N VAL A 118 -1.58 -0.30 1.58
CA VAL A 118 -2.05 -1.55 0.94
C VAL A 118 -2.71 -2.48 1.94
N THR A 119 -2.07 -2.74 3.08
CA THR A 119 -2.65 -3.60 4.12
C THR A 119 -3.96 -3.00 4.65
N PHE A 120 -4.06 -1.69 4.83
CA PHE A 120 -5.30 -1.02 5.20
C PHE A 120 -6.41 -1.24 4.17
N LEU A 121 -6.15 -0.96 2.89
CA LEU A 121 -7.13 -1.15 1.81
C LEU A 121 -7.62 -2.60 1.73
N VAL A 122 -6.70 -3.56 1.82
CA VAL A 122 -7.02 -4.98 1.79
C VAL A 122 -7.88 -5.41 2.99
N ASN A 123 -7.62 -4.86 4.18
CA ASN A 123 -8.46 -5.13 5.35
C ASN A 123 -9.86 -4.51 5.24
N GLU A 124 -9.99 -3.35 4.59
CA GLU A 124 -11.29 -2.74 4.34
C GLU A 124 -12.13 -3.54 3.33
N MET A 125 -11.48 -4.12 2.32
CA MET A 125 -12.14 -4.96 1.34
C MET A 125 -12.56 -6.33 1.91
N LEU A 126 -11.77 -6.91 2.83
CA LEU A 126 -12.01 -8.25 3.39
C LEU A 126 -11.85 -8.28 4.92
N PRO A 127 -12.66 -7.54 5.69
CA PRO A 127 -12.43 -7.33 7.12
C PRO A 127 -12.56 -8.60 7.96
N GLN A 128 -13.36 -9.58 7.51
CA GLN A 128 -13.62 -10.82 8.23
C GLN A 128 -12.81 -12.03 7.72
N ALA A 129 -12.02 -11.88 6.66
CA ALA A 129 -11.27 -12.99 6.10
C ALA A 129 -10.10 -13.40 7.03
N PRO A 130 -10.06 -14.63 7.58
CA PRO A 130 -9.06 -15.03 8.57
C PRO A 130 -7.61 -14.89 8.08
N LYS A 131 -7.36 -15.19 6.80
CA LYS A 131 -6.03 -15.06 6.20
C LYS A 131 -5.58 -13.59 6.13
N ILE A 132 -6.51 -12.67 5.84
CA ILE A 132 -6.25 -11.23 5.75
C ILE A 132 -5.95 -10.65 7.13
N LYS A 133 -6.68 -11.10 8.16
CA LYS A 133 -6.40 -10.73 9.57
C LYS A 133 -4.97 -11.05 9.99
N ARG A 134 -4.40 -12.17 9.51
CA ARG A 134 -2.99 -12.55 9.78
C ARG A 134 -1.97 -11.65 9.10
N MET A 135 -2.36 -10.92 8.05
CA MET A 135 -1.48 -9.99 7.34
C MET A 135 -1.44 -8.61 7.98
N ARG A 136 -2.39 -8.27 8.87
CA ARG A 136 -2.48 -6.94 9.52
C ARG A 136 -1.16 -6.48 10.15
N PRO A 137 -0.39 -7.32 10.88
CA PRO A 137 0.86 -6.87 11.48
C PRO A 137 1.92 -6.40 10.47
N LEU A 138 1.80 -6.79 9.19
CA LEU A 138 2.74 -6.38 8.15
C LEU A 138 2.66 -4.87 7.82
N MET A 139 1.59 -4.17 8.23
CA MET A 139 1.56 -2.70 8.14
C MET A 139 2.69 -2.06 8.95
N LEU A 140 3.10 -2.67 10.07
CA LEU A 140 4.23 -2.21 10.89
C LEU A 140 5.57 -2.42 10.19
N ALA A 141 5.70 -3.53 9.45
CA ALA A 141 6.91 -3.83 8.68
C ALA A 141 7.18 -2.76 7.61
N GLY A 142 6.14 -2.15 7.03
CA GLY A 142 6.28 -1.03 6.08
C GLY A 142 7.05 0.14 6.69
N GLN A 143 6.67 0.53 7.91
CA GLN A 143 7.33 1.62 8.64
C GLN A 143 8.78 1.28 8.99
N TRP A 144 9.04 0.04 9.43
CA TRP A 144 10.41 -0.43 9.67
C TRP A 144 11.27 -0.38 8.41
N LEU A 145 10.74 -0.85 7.28
CA LEU A 145 11.47 -0.92 6.01
C LEU A 145 11.72 0.46 5.37
N ARG A 146 10.91 1.46 5.72
CA ARG A 146 11.09 2.86 5.30
C ARG A 146 12.16 3.60 6.10
N LYS A 147 12.80 2.94 7.08
CA LYS A 147 13.80 3.54 7.99
C LYS A 147 13.29 4.74 8.80
N SER A 148 11.97 4.93 8.91
CA SER A 148 11.42 6.01 9.74
C SER A 148 11.73 5.81 11.23
N MET A 149 11.95 4.56 11.64
CA MET A 149 12.37 4.17 12.99
C MET A 149 13.84 4.47 13.33
N GLU A 150 14.65 4.98 12.39
CA GLU A 150 15.98 5.52 12.76
C GLU A 150 15.85 6.82 13.56
N SER A 151 14.65 7.44 13.57
CA SER A 151 14.28 8.49 14.51
C SER A 151 13.82 7.89 15.84
N ASN A 152 14.12 8.56 16.96
CA ASN A 152 13.71 8.10 18.30
C ASN A 152 12.17 8.05 18.49
N TYR A 153 11.38 8.52 17.53
CA TYR A 153 9.94 8.65 17.63
C TYR A 153 9.27 8.65 16.24
N ASP A 154 8.41 7.66 15.99
CA ASP A 154 7.52 7.63 14.82
C ASP A 154 6.05 7.57 15.28
N PRO A 155 5.30 8.68 15.18
CA PRO A 155 3.91 8.75 15.64
C PRO A 155 2.99 7.84 14.82
N ILE A 156 3.32 7.56 13.56
CA ILE A 156 2.50 6.73 12.69
C ILE A 156 2.67 5.27 13.07
N TYR A 157 3.91 4.84 13.33
CA TYR A 157 4.17 3.50 13.84
C TYR A 157 3.42 3.23 15.15
N MET A 158 3.44 4.18 16.09
CA MET A 158 2.71 4.04 17.36
C MET A 158 1.21 3.87 17.12
N LYS A 159 0.60 4.71 16.28
CA LYS A 159 -0.83 4.58 15.95
C LYS A 159 -1.20 3.26 15.29
N LEU A 160 -0.38 2.79 14.36
CA LEU A 160 -0.62 1.49 13.72
C LEU A 160 -0.49 0.35 14.73
N ARG A 161 0.49 0.41 15.64
CA ARG A 161 0.69 -0.61 16.68
C ARG A 161 -0.53 -0.65 17.62
N ASP A 162 -0.98 0.52 18.08
CA ASP A 162 -2.11 0.61 19.00
C ASP A 162 -3.39 0.08 18.32
N ALA A 163 -3.63 0.43 17.06
CA ALA A 163 -4.74 -0.08 16.27
C ALA A 163 -4.71 -1.60 15.97
N LEU A 164 -3.57 -2.27 16.19
CA LEU A 164 -3.43 -3.73 16.05
C LEU A 164 -3.59 -4.47 17.38
N HIS A 165 -3.47 -3.76 18.50
CA HIS A 165 -3.67 -4.32 19.83
C HIS A 165 -5.16 -4.49 20.15
N ASP A 166 -5.99 -3.59 19.60
CA ASP A 166 -7.46 -3.57 19.76
C ASP A 166 -8.19 -4.45 18.73
#